data_AF-A0A367EUL7-F1
#
_entry.id   AF-A0A367EUL7-F1
#
_cell.length_a   1.000
_cell.length_b   1.000
_cell.length_c   1.000
_cell.angle_alpha   90.00
_cell.angle_beta   90.00
_cell.angle_gamma   90.00
#
_symmetry.space_group_name_H-M   'P 1'
#
loop_
_entity.id
_entity.type
_entity.pdbx_description
1 polymer ?
#
loop_
_entity_poly.entity_id
_entity_poly.type
_entity_poly.pdbx_seq_one_letter_code
_entity_poly.pdbx_strand_id
1 'polypeptide(L)' 'MSTYPPSDDRLRHLIAQEINVSVDRWKLAWWIAGGIVKDSAIRAELHRISDAHAAGEPCGDRHCTHCWSAMTAETGGAQ' A
#
# COMPACT_ATOMS: atom_id res chain seq x y z
N MET A 1 -3.44 -15.49 28.58
CA MET A 1 -2.96 -14.62 27.48
C MET A 1 -3.83 -14.93 26.28
N SER A 2 -4.55 -13.95 25.74
CA SER A 2 -5.54 -14.17 24.68
C SER A 2 -4.85 -14.63 23.38
N THR A 3 -5.02 -15.89 23.02
CA THR A 3 -4.58 -16.49 21.75
C THR A 3 -5.75 -16.50 20.78
N TYR A 4 -5.88 -15.43 20.02
CA TYR A 4 -6.75 -15.30 18.83
C TYR A 4 -6.14 -14.14 18.03
N PRO A 5 -5.89 -14.26 16.72
CA PRO A 5 -5.06 -13.27 16.04
C PRO A 5 -5.70 -11.90 16.22
N PRO A 6 -4.95 -10.84 16.59
CA PRO A 6 -5.48 -9.49 16.38
C PRO A 6 -5.83 -9.46 14.89
N SER A 7 -7.10 -9.22 14.55
CA SER A 7 -7.45 -8.98 13.15
C SER A 7 -6.54 -7.86 12.72
N ASP A 8 -5.62 -8.16 11.80
CA ASP A 8 -4.59 -7.19 11.44
C ASP A 8 -5.24 -6.13 10.54
N ASP A 9 -6.11 -5.32 11.14
CA ASP A 9 -6.77 -4.14 10.59
C ASP A 9 -5.75 -3.01 10.42
N ARG A 10 -4.44 -3.30 10.46
CA ARG A 10 -3.36 -2.36 10.19
C ARG A 10 -3.53 -1.72 8.82
N LEU A 11 -3.81 -2.49 7.77
CA LEU A 11 -4.03 -1.92 6.43
C LEU A 11 -5.22 -0.95 6.43
N ARG A 12 -6.31 -1.32 7.11
CA ARG A 12 -7.48 -0.45 7.26
C ARG A 12 -7.16 0.82 8.04
N HIS A 13 -6.38 0.72 9.11
CA HIS A 13 -5.88 1.87 9.88
C HIS A 13 -5.01 2.79 9.05
N LEU A 14 -4.04 2.25 8.30
CA LEU A 14 -3.15 3.04 7.47
C LEU A 14 -3.93 3.82 6.40
N ILE A 15 -4.84 3.14 5.69
CA ILE A 15 -5.68 3.79 4.68
C ILE A 15 -6.61 4.83 5.33
N ALA A 16 -7.20 4.53 6.49
CA ALA A 16 -8.06 5.48 7.19
C ALA A 16 -7.29 6.71 7.69
N GLN A 17 -6.05 6.55 8.17
CA GLN A 17 -5.18 7.66 8.56
C GLN A 17 -4.90 8.58 7.37
N GLU A 18 -4.54 8.00 6.23
CA GLU A 18 -4.26 8.76 5.00
C GLU A 18 -5.51 9.49 4.48
N ILE A 19 -6.67 8.84 4.48
CA ILE A 19 -7.92 9.50 4.06
C ILE A 19 -8.29 10.63 5.03
N ASN A 20 -8.12 10.42 6.33
CA ASN A 20 -8.56 11.35 7.36
C ASN A 20 -7.91 12.74 7.25
N VAL A 21 -6.68 12.84 6.69
CA VAL A 21 -6.03 14.14 6.45
C VAL A 21 -6.83 15.04 5.51
N SER A 22 -7.68 14.45 4.66
CA SER A 22 -8.47 15.16 3.65
C SER A 22 -9.95 15.33 4.03
N VAL A 23 -10.52 14.40 4.80
CA VAL A 23 -11.96 14.41 5.15
C VAL A 23 -12.26 14.87 6.59
N ASP A 24 -11.27 14.90 7.47
CA ASP A 24 -11.36 15.29 8.89
C ASP A 24 -12.52 14.61 9.65
N ARG A 25 -12.84 13.36 9.27
CA ARG A 25 -13.91 12.57 9.86
C ARG A 25 -13.47 11.12 10.00
N TRP A 26 -12.86 10.80 11.13
CA TRP A 26 -12.28 9.48 11.39
C TRP A 26 -13.25 8.32 11.13
N LYS A 27 -14.51 8.42 11.59
CA LYS A 27 -15.52 7.37 11.37
C LYS A 27 -15.83 7.15 9.88
N LEU A 28 -15.84 8.22 9.09
CA LEU A 28 -16.06 8.14 7.64
C LEU A 28 -14.84 7.53 6.95
N ALA A 29 -13.64 8.00 7.27
CA ALA A 29 -12.38 7.46 6.74
C ALA A 29 -12.24 5.96 7.06
N TRP A 30 -12.55 5.56 8.30
CA TRP A 30 -12.54 4.18 8.75
C TRP A 30 -13.57 3.29 8.02
N TRP A 31 -14.74 3.84 7.69
CA TRP A 31 -15.76 3.15 6.91
C TRP A 31 -15.30 2.96 5.45
N ILE A 32 -14.80 4.02 4.80
CA ILE A 32 -14.26 3.97 3.43
C ILE A 32 -13.11 2.96 3.33
N ALA A 33 -12.12 3.05 4.23
CA ALA A 33 -11.00 2.11 4.29
C ALA A 33 -11.47 0.66 4.46
N GLY A 34 -12.57 0.45 5.20
CA GLY A 34 -13.17 -0.87 5.35
C GLY A 34 -13.74 -1.44 4.05
N GLY A 35 -14.27 -0.59 3.16
CA GLY A 35 -14.69 -0.99 1.82
C GLY A 35 -13.50 -1.37 0.94
N ILE A 36 -12.46 -0.52 0.93
CA ILE A 36 -11.23 -0.71 0.16
C ILE A 36 -10.53 -2.03 0.53
N VAL A 37 -10.37 -2.30 1.82
CA VAL A 37 -9.67 -3.51 2.31
C VAL A 37 -10.48 -4.78 2.04
N LYS A 38 -11.78 -4.71 1.81
CA LYS A 38 -12.61 -5.89 1.49
C LYS A 38 -12.71 -6.17 -0.01
N ASP A 39 -12.35 -5.20 -0.84
CA ASP A 39 -12.38 -5.33 -2.29
C ASP A 39 -11.27 -6.30 -2.77
N SER A 40 -11.68 -7.38 -3.42
CA SER A 40 -10.77 -8.40 -3.93
C SER A 40 -9.88 -7.90 -5.06
N ALA A 41 -10.36 -6.98 -5.90
CA ALA A 41 -9.57 -6.42 -6.99
C ALA A 41 -8.46 -5.52 -6.44
N ILE A 42 -8.76 -4.71 -5.42
CA ILE A 42 -7.75 -3.88 -4.75
C ILE A 42 -6.70 -4.76 -4.06
N ARG A 43 -7.12 -5.83 -3.38
CA ARG A 43 -6.18 -6.79 -2.78
C ARG A 43 -5.27 -7.43 -3.82
N ALA A 44 -5.83 -7.89 -4.93
CA ALA A 44 -5.06 -8.49 -6.02
C ALA A 44 -4.02 -7.50 -6.56
N GLU A 45 -4.38 -6.23 -6.71
CA GLU A 45 -3.45 -5.20 -7.17
C GLU A 45 -2.34 -4.89 -6.16
N LEU A 46 -2.65 -4.84 -4.86
CA LEU A 46 -1.64 -4.70 -3.80
C LEU A 46 -0.63 -5.85 -3.81
N HIS A 47 -1.11 -7.09 -4.01
CA HIS A 47 -0.24 -8.25 -4.16
C HIS A 47 0.63 -8.15 -5.40
N ARG A 48 0.05 -7.83 -6.57
CA ARG A 48 0.79 -7.65 -7.82
C ARG A 48 1.91 -6.60 -7.69
N ILE A 49 1.64 -5.46 -7.05
CA ILE A 49 2.62 -4.40 -6.81
C ILE A 49 3.73 -4.90 -5.86
N SER A 50 3.37 -5.61 -4.79
CA SER A 50 4.32 -6.19 -3.85
C SER A 50 5.24 -7.20 -4.54
N ASP A 51 4.69 -8.07 -5.38
CA ASP A 51 5.43 -9.09 -6.12
C ASP A 51 6.38 -8.45 -7.14
N ALA A 52 5.94 -7.42 -7.86
CA ALA A 52 6.80 -6.65 -8.75
C ALA A 52 7.99 -6.04 -8.00
N HIS A 53 7.77 -5.39 -6.86
CA HIS A 53 8.87 -4.84 -6.06
C HIS A 53 9.83 -5.91 -5.54
N ALA A 54 9.31 -7.07 -5.11
CA ALA A 54 10.15 -8.19 -4.66
C ALA A 54 10.99 -8.80 -5.80
N ALA A 55 10.47 -8.79 -7.04
CA ALA A 55 11.17 -9.23 -8.24
C ALA A 55 12.12 -8.17 -8.82
N GLY A 56 12.13 -6.94 -8.29
CA GLY A 56 12.85 -5.82 -8.90
C GLY A 56 12.22 -5.33 -10.22
N GLU A 57 10.99 -5.74 -10.51
CA GLU A 57 10.26 -5.35 -11.71
C GLU A 57 9.49 -4.03 -11.49
N PRO A 58 9.23 -3.26 -12.57
CA PRO A 58 8.44 -2.04 -12.48
C PRO A 58 7.00 -2.35 -12.05
N CYS A 59 6.53 -1.69 -11.00
CA CYS A 59 5.18 -1.93 -10.48
C CYS A 59 4.06 -1.30 -11.33
N GLY A 60 4.41 -0.40 -12.28
CA GLY A 60 3.47 0.29 -13.17
C GLY A 60 2.96 1.64 -12.65
N ASP A 61 3.30 2.03 -11.41
CA ASP A 61 3.04 3.38 -10.91
C ASP A 61 4.23 4.31 -11.24
N ARG A 62 3.93 5.35 -12.03
CA ARG A 62 4.89 6.38 -12.45
C ARG A 62 5.48 7.21 -11.31
N HIS A 63 4.84 7.22 -10.14
CA HIS A 63 5.29 7.97 -8.97
C HIS A 63 5.83 7.06 -7.86
N CYS A 64 5.98 5.75 -8.13
CA CYS A 64 6.49 4.83 -7.12
C CYS A 64 7.94 5.15 -6.78
N THR A 65 8.20 5.57 -5.53
CA THR A 65 9.54 5.90 -5.03
C THR A 65 10.49 4.70 -5.09
N HIS A 66 9.99 3.48 -4.89
CA HIS A 66 10.81 2.26 -4.98
C HIS A 66 11.31 2.05 -6.41
N CYS A 67 10.41 2.09 -7.39
CA CYS A 67 10.77 1.97 -8.81
C CYS A 67 11.69 3.11 -9.26
N TRP A 68 11.44 4.34 -8.81
CA TRP A 68 12.32 5.47 -9.09
C TRP A 68 13.73 5.27 -8.53
N SER A 69 13.83 4.83 -7.26
CA SER A 69 15.12 4.58 -6.61
C SER A 69 15.91 3.48 -7.31
N ALA A 70 15.24 2.38 -7.69
CA ALA A 70 15.85 1.28 -8.45
C ALA A 70 16.41 1.78 -9.79
N MET A 71 15.63 2.55 -10.54
CA MET A 71 16.07 3.14 -11.82
C MET A 71 17.26 4.09 -11.64
N THR A 72 17.27 4.93 -10.60
CA THR A 72 18.40 5.84 -10.34
C THR A 72 19.67 5.11 -9.92
N ALA A 73 19.56 4.01 -9.17
CA ALA A 73 20.70 3.19 -8.77
C ALA A 73 21.35 2.47 -9.98
N GLU A 74 20.54 1.98 -10.92
CA GLU A 74 21.03 1.36 -12.16
C GLU A 74 21.71 2.37 -13.09
N THR A 75 21.22 3.61 -13.14
CA THR A 75 21.76 4.66 -14.01
C THR A 75 23.07 5.26 -13.45
N GLY A 76 23.29 5.18 -12.13
CA GLY A 76 24.49 5.70 -11.46
C GLY A 76 25.72 4.78 -11.49
N GLY A 77 25.60 3.55 -12.00
CA GLY A 77 26.68 2.57 -12.08
C GLY A 77 27.53 2.60 -13.35
N ALA A 78 27.27 3.53 -14.27
CA ALA A 78 28.03 3.72 -15.50
C ALA A 78 28.92 4.98 -15.41
N GLN A 79 29.93 4.94 -14.53
CA GLN A 79 31.11 5.82 -14.59
C GLN A 79 32.36 5.03 -14.26
#